data_AF-F6PKS9-F1
#
_entry.id   AF-F6PKS9-F1
#
_cell.length_a   1.000
_cell.length_b   1.000
_cell.length_c   1.000
_cell.angle_alpha   90.00
_cell.angle_beta   90.00
_cell.angle_gamma   90.00
#
_symmetry.space_group_name_H-M   'P 1'
#
loop_
_entity.id
_entity.type
_entity.pdbx_description
1 polymer ?
#
loop_
_entity_poly.entity_id
_entity_poly.type
_entity_poly.pdbx_seq_one_letter_code
_entity_poly.pdbx_strand_id
1 'polypeptide(L)'
;MSMLVGNQQTFDEKWPTMQPIILKLLSQQSVTRQEWQDLFWDVHSVCLWDNQVGPEKVHTALKTNISNFIKEAQQRIKTHHDGNALLRAYIVEWRKFFDQCVYLPEPFTQLEKSLSGHRRKRRNKNKTLLLES
;
A
#
# COMPACT_ATOMS: atom_id res chain seq x y z
N MET A 1 -28.07 24.03 9.51
CA MET A 1 -26.91 24.21 10.41
C MET A 1 -25.84 23.21 10.00
N SER A 2 -24.94 23.61 9.11
CA SER A 2 -23.83 22.79 8.63
C SER A 2 -22.70 22.83 9.65
N MET A 3 -22.61 21.80 10.49
CA MET A 3 -21.48 21.63 11.40
C MET A 3 -20.37 20.83 10.69
N LEU A 4 -19.24 21.51 10.48
CA LEU A 4 -17.89 20.97 10.26
C LEU A 4 -17.65 20.22 8.93
N VAL A 5 -17.61 20.95 7.81
CA VAL A 5 -16.77 20.59 6.65
C VAL A 5 -15.31 20.91 6.99
N GLY A 6 -14.77 20.21 7.99
CA GLY A 6 -13.36 20.29 8.37
C GLY A 6 -12.58 19.22 7.62
N ASN A 7 -12.06 19.56 6.44
CA ASN A 7 -10.93 18.89 5.77
C ASN A 7 -10.90 17.35 5.92
N GLN A 8 -11.92 16.67 5.40
CA GLN A 8 -11.93 15.21 5.39
C GLN A 8 -10.79 14.71 4.50
N GLN A 9 -9.68 14.25 5.11
CA GLN A 9 -8.53 13.73 4.35
C GLN A 9 -8.92 12.41 3.69
N THR A 10 -9.43 12.50 2.45
CA THR A 10 -9.87 11.36 1.66
C THR A 10 -8.71 10.69 0.94
N PHE A 11 -8.90 9.44 0.53
CA PHE A 11 -7.94 8.74 -0.32
C PHE A 11 -7.65 9.53 -1.61
N ASP A 12 -8.67 10.08 -2.26
CA ASP A 12 -8.52 10.68 -3.59
C ASP A 12 -7.68 11.98 -3.54
N GLU A 13 -7.68 12.69 -2.41
CA GLU A 13 -6.84 13.87 -2.17
C GLU A 13 -5.39 13.53 -1.80
N LYS A 14 -5.19 12.47 -0.99
CA LYS A 14 -3.88 12.12 -0.42
C LYS A 14 -3.08 11.14 -1.28
N TRP A 15 -3.75 10.28 -2.04
CA TRP A 15 -3.06 9.29 -2.86
C TRP A 15 -2.07 9.89 -3.87
N PRO A 16 -2.37 11.03 -4.55
CA PRO A 16 -1.42 11.66 -5.46
C PRO A 16 -0.10 12.10 -4.80
N THR A 17 -0.10 12.41 -3.50
CA THR A 17 1.11 12.75 -2.74
C THR A 17 1.81 11.52 -2.18
N MET A 18 1.05 10.51 -1.77
CA MET A 18 1.57 9.25 -1.24
C MET A 18 2.22 8.36 -2.31
N GLN A 19 1.57 8.22 -3.47
CA GLN A 19 1.96 7.29 -4.51
C GLN A 19 3.41 7.49 -5.01
N PRO A 20 3.89 8.71 -5.28
CA PRO A 20 5.28 8.93 -5.68
C PRO A 20 6.29 8.45 -4.64
N ILE A 21 6.01 8.64 -3.35
CA ILE A 21 6.88 8.21 -2.26
C ILE A 21 6.94 6.68 -2.20
N ILE A 22 5.79 6.00 -2.38
CA ILE A 22 5.70 4.53 -2.47
C ILE A 22 6.52 4.01 -3.66
N LEU A 23 6.42 4.67 -4.82
CA LEU A 23 7.19 4.28 -6.01
C LEU A 23 8.70 4.52 -5.83
N LYS A 24 9.11 5.60 -5.14
CA LYS A 24 10.50 5.84 -4.76
C LYS A 24 11.04 4.70 -3.90
N LEU A 25 10.30 4.28 -2.87
CA LEU A 25 10.68 3.15 -2.02
C LEU A 25 10.84 1.87 -2.84
N LEU A 26 9.82 1.50 -3.63
CA LEU A 26 9.87 0.29 -4.46
C LEU A 26 11.06 0.27 -5.42
N SER A 27 11.45 1.43 -5.95
CA SER A 27 12.57 1.58 -6.88
C SER A 27 13.93 1.81 -6.21
N GLN A 28 14.02 1.72 -4.87
CA GLN A 28 15.21 2.02 -4.07
C GLN A 28 15.77 3.43 -4.28
N GLN A 29 14.90 4.40 -4.58
CA GLN A 29 15.27 5.81 -4.65
C GLN A 29 15.32 6.42 -3.24
N SER A 30 16.09 7.49 -3.10
CA SER A 30 16.20 8.22 -1.83
C SER A 30 14.86 8.84 -1.46
N VAL A 31 14.37 8.52 -0.26
CA VAL A 31 13.22 9.18 0.37
C VAL A 31 13.73 10.01 1.52
N THR A 32 13.36 11.28 1.54
CA THR A 32 13.74 12.20 2.62
C THR A 32 12.98 11.85 3.91
N ARG A 33 13.52 12.26 5.05
CA ARG A 33 12.85 12.09 6.34
C ARG A 33 11.46 12.73 6.36
N GLN A 34 11.30 13.89 5.72
CA GLN A 34 10.02 14.60 5.64
C GLN A 34 9.00 13.79 4.83
N GLU A 35 9.35 13.37 3.62
CA GLU A 35 8.48 12.50 2.79
C GLU A 35 8.08 11.22 3.54
N TRP A 36 9.02 10.63 4.29
CA TRP A 36 8.74 9.45 5.10
C TRP A 36 7.71 9.74 6.20
N GLN A 37 7.87 10.82 6.95
CA GLN A 37 6.93 11.21 8.00
C GLN A 37 5.56 11.58 7.44
N ASP A 38 5.53 12.29 6.31
CA ASP A 38 4.29 12.66 5.61
C ASP A 38 3.53 11.41 5.14
N LEU A 39 4.23 10.39 4.63
CA LEU A 39 3.61 9.12 4.25
C LEU A 39 2.93 8.42 5.43
N PHE A 40 3.57 8.39 6.61
CA PHE A 40 2.94 7.84 7.82
C PHE A 40 1.67 8.61 8.19
N TRP A 41 1.75 9.94 8.19
CA TRP A 41 0.64 10.80 8.56
C TRP A 41 -0.53 10.64 7.60
N ASP A 42 -0.27 10.62 6.29
CA ASP A 42 -1.29 10.52 5.25
C ASP A 42 -1.97 9.14 5.29
N VAL A 43 -1.21 8.04 5.42
CA VAL A 43 -1.80 6.69 5.57
C VAL A 43 -2.68 6.63 6.82
N HIS A 44 -2.19 7.15 7.95
CA HIS A 44 -2.94 7.15 9.20
C HIS A 44 -4.24 7.94 9.07
N SER A 45 -4.16 9.13 8.49
CA SER A 45 -5.30 10.04 8.32
C SER A 45 -6.36 9.44 7.39
N VAL A 46 -5.97 8.93 6.22
CA VAL A 46 -6.91 8.27 5.30
C VAL A 46 -7.57 7.06 5.97
N CYS A 47 -6.83 6.28 6.76
CA CYS A 47 -7.37 5.12 7.45
C CYS A 47 -8.38 5.44 8.56
N LEU A 48 -8.33 6.65 9.14
CA LEU A 48 -9.23 7.09 10.21
C LEU A 48 -10.43 7.89 9.70
N TRP A 49 -10.22 8.78 8.73
CA TRP A 49 -11.20 9.79 8.34
C TRP A 49 -12.03 9.39 7.11
N ASP A 50 -11.48 8.57 6.20
CA ASP A 50 -12.20 8.04 5.04
C ASP A 50 -12.81 6.67 5.38
N ASN A 51 -13.83 6.73 6.25
CA ASN A 51 -14.44 5.56 6.90
C ASN A 51 -14.83 4.46 5.90
N GLN A 52 -14.37 3.23 6.20
CA GLN A 52 -14.57 1.98 5.45
C GLN A 52 -13.93 1.91 4.05
N VAL A 53 -14.02 2.96 3.25
CA VAL A 53 -13.58 2.94 1.85
C VAL A 53 -12.09 3.27 1.72
N GLY A 54 -11.57 4.19 2.54
CA GLY A 54 -10.16 4.61 2.52
C GLY A 54 -9.17 3.45 2.66
N PRO A 55 -9.22 2.65 3.74
CA PRO A 55 -8.36 1.48 3.91
C PRO A 55 -8.41 0.50 2.74
N GLU A 56 -9.60 0.18 2.21
CA GLU A 56 -9.72 -0.76 1.09
C GLU A 56 -9.13 -0.19 -0.21
N LYS A 57 -9.31 1.12 -0.47
CA LYS A 57 -8.69 1.83 -1.60
C LYS A 57 -7.17 1.85 -1.50
N VAL A 58 -6.60 2.23 -0.34
CA VAL A 58 -5.15 2.24 -0.11
C VAL A 58 -4.56 0.84 -0.34
N HIS A 59 -5.17 -0.20 0.23
CA HIS A 59 -4.71 -1.57 0.03
C HIS A 59 -4.76 -2.00 -1.44
N THR A 60 -5.85 -1.69 -2.14
CA THR A 60 -6.01 -2.05 -3.56
C THR A 60 -4.99 -1.32 -4.43
N ALA A 61 -4.80 -0.03 -4.21
CA ALA A 61 -3.86 0.78 -4.97
C ALA A 61 -2.39 0.38 -4.69
N LEU A 62 -2.04 0.09 -3.43
CA LEU A 62 -0.73 -0.42 -3.06
C LEU A 62 -0.45 -1.78 -3.71
N LYS A 63 -1.42 -2.71 -3.67
CA LYS A 63 -1.31 -4.01 -4.35
C LYS A 63 -1.08 -3.85 -5.85
N THR A 64 -1.78 -2.92 -6.50
CA THR A 64 -1.62 -2.62 -7.92
C THR A 64 -0.21 -2.11 -8.22
N ASN A 65 0.29 -1.13 -7.45
CA ASN A 65 1.66 -0.60 -7.62
C ASN A 65 2.72 -1.70 -7.46
N ILE A 66 2.62 -2.52 -6.40
CA ILE A 66 3.56 -3.64 -6.17
C ILE A 66 3.49 -4.66 -7.32
N SER A 67 2.27 -5.01 -7.77
CA SER A 67 2.10 -5.97 -8.87
C SER A 67 2.68 -5.45 -10.18
N ASN A 68 2.52 -4.16 -10.48
CA ASN A 68 3.10 -3.53 -11.67
C ASN A 68 4.63 -3.50 -11.57
N PHE A 69 5.18 -3.13 -10.42
CA PHE A 69 6.62 -3.17 -10.18
C PHE A 69 7.21 -4.57 -10.40
N ILE A 70 6.57 -5.62 -9.88
CA ILE A 70 7.01 -7.01 -10.07
C ILE A 70 6.94 -7.40 -11.55
N LYS A 71 5.89 -7.02 -12.29
CA LYS A 71 5.77 -7.29 -13.72
C LYS A 71 6.88 -6.61 -14.51
N GLU A 72 7.22 -5.36 -14.19
CA GLU A 72 8.32 -4.64 -14.83
C GLU A 72 9.68 -5.30 -14.54
N ALA A 73 9.93 -5.70 -13.29
CA ALA A 73 11.11 -6.45 -12.91
C ALA A 73 11.19 -7.78 -13.68
N GLN A 74 10.06 -8.49 -13.80
CA GLN A 74 9.97 -9.71 -14.58
C GLN A 74 10.31 -9.49 -16.05
N GLN A 75 9.86 -8.40 -16.66
CA GLN A 75 10.24 -8.07 -18.04
C GLN A 75 11.74 -7.80 -18.16
N ARG A 76 12.34 -7.05 -17.23
CA ARG A 76 13.80 -6.80 -17.20
C ARG A 76 14.63 -8.07 -17.04
N ILE A 77 14.12 -9.07 -16.31
CA ILE A 77 14.81 -10.36 -16.15
C ILE A 77 14.69 -11.18 -17.45
N LYS A 78 13.52 -11.18 -18.09
CA LYS A 78 13.23 -11.97 -19.29
C LYS A 78 13.97 -11.52 -20.55
N THR A 79 14.54 -10.32 -20.58
CA THR A 79 15.40 -9.87 -21.69
C THR A 79 16.72 -10.65 -21.78
N HIS A 80 17.09 -11.39 -20.72
CA HIS A 80 18.27 -12.24 -20.72
C HIS A 80 17.93 -13.64 -21.24
N HIS A 81 18.50 -14.01 -22.39
CA HIS A 81 18.29 -15.31 -23.02
C HIS A 81 19.27 -16.40 -22.54
N ASP A 82 20.42 -16.01 -21.98
CA ASP A 82 21.38 -16.93 -21.37
C ASP A 82 20.99 -17.24 -19.91
N GLY A 83 21.04 -18.51 -19.52
CA GLY A 83 20.61 -18.96 -18.18
C GLY A 83 21.45 -18.39 -17.04
N ASN A 84 22.75 -18.18 -17.25
CA ASN A 84 23.62 -17.56 -16.25
C ASN A 84 23.35 -16.06 -16.13
N ALA A 85 23.14 -15.36 -17.25
CA ALA A 85 22.72 -13.96 -17.24
C ALA A 85 21.34 -13.77 -16.58
N LEU A 86 20.40 -14.67 -16.84
CA LEU A 86 19.05 -14.68 -16.26
C LEU A 86 19.11 -14.81 -14.73
N LEU A 87 19.87 -15.76 -14.21
CA LEU A 87 20.01 -15.97 -12.76
C LEU A 87 20.64 -14.76 -12.07
N ARG A 88 21.67 -14.17 -12.67
CA ARG A 88 22.31 -12.95 -12.13
C ARG A 88 21.33 -11.78 -12.10
N ALA A 89 20.58 -11.57 -13.18
CA ALA A 89 19.56 -10.52 -13.25
C ALA A 89 18.47 -10.71 -12.19
N TYR A 90 18.01 -11.95 -11.99
CA TYR A 90 17.07 -12.28 -10.93
C TYR A 90 17.60 -11.96 -9.53
N ILE A 91 18.85 -12.34 -9.21
CA ILE A 91 19.46 -12.06 -7.90
C ILE A 91 19.50 -10.55 -7.64
N VAL A 92 19.88 -9.75 -8.64
CA VAL A 92 19.93 -8.28 -8.53
C VAL A 92 18.55 -7.71 -8.27
N GLU A 93 17.54 -8.07 -9.06
CA GLU A 93 16.16 -7.57 -8.88
C GLU A 93 15.54 -8.07 -7.57
N TRP A 94 15.85 -9.30 -7.13
CA TRP A 94 15.37 -9.84 -5.87
C TRP A 94 15.96 -9.11 -4.66
N ARG A 95 17.27 -8.82 -4.66
CA ARG A 95 17.89 -8.03 -3.59
C ARG A 95 17.24 -6.65 -3.48
N LYS A 96 16.98 -6.01 -4.62
CA LYS A 96 16.31 -4.71 -4.65
C LYS A 96 14.94 -4.75 -3.96
N PHE A 97 14.13 -5.75 -4.32
CA PHE A 97 12.80 -5.93 -3.75
C PHE A 97 12.84 -6.32 -2.28
N PHE A 98 13.73 -7.24 -1.90
CA PHE A 98 13.83 -7.78 -0.55
C PHE A 98 14.15 -6.71 0.49
N ASP A 99 15.12 -5.84 0.22
CA ASP A 99 15.47 -4.75 1.14
C ASP A 99 14.28 -3.82 1.38
N GLN A 100 13.46 -3.60 0.35
CA GLN A 100 12.29 -2.73 0.43
C GLN A 100 11.11 -3.38 1.16
N CYS A 101 11.02 -4.71 1.18
CA CYS A 101 10.01 -5.42 1.98
C CYS A 101 10.21 -5.23 3.50
N VAL A 102 11.39 -4.81 3.95
CA VAL A 102 11.64 -4.49 5.36
C VAL A 102 11.04 -3.14 5.73
N TYR A 103 11.24 -2.13 4.88
CA TYR A 103 10.84 -0.75 5.21
C TYR A 103 9.42 -0.41 4.76
N LEU A 104 9.01 -0.89 3.58
CA LEU A 104 7.72 -0.54 2.98
C LEU A 104 6.52 -0.83 3.88
N PRO A 105 6.46 -1.89 4.71
CA PRO A 105 5.31 -2.14 5.58
C PRO A 105 5.11 -1.12 6.71
N GLU A 106 6.19 -0.45 7.16
CA GLU A 106 6.19 0.38 8.37
C GLU A 106 5.10 1.49 8.38
N PRO A 107 4.92 2.30 7.31
CA PRO A 107 3.85 3.32 7.27
C PRO A 107 2.44 2.72 7.24
N PHE A 108 2.29 1.44 6.84
CA PHE A 108 1.00 0.79 6.62
C PHE A 108 0.53 -0.05 7.81
N THR A 109 1.20 0.00 8.95
CA THR A 109 0.76 -0.68 10.18
C THR A 109 -0.68 -0.29 10.59
N GLN A 110 -1.08 0.96 10.38
CA GLN A 110 -2.46 1.40 10.64
C GLN A 110 -3.46 0.79 9.65
N LEU A 111 -3.06 0.63 8.39
CA LEU A 111 -3.88 0.00 7.35
C LEU A 111 -4.22 -1.44 7.74
N GLU A 112 -3.24 -2.21 8.22
CA GLU A 112 -3.45 -3.59 8.69
C GLU A 112 -4.46 -3.68 9.85
N LYS A 113 -4.35 -2.76 10.82
CA LYS A 113 -5.29 -2.66 11.95
C LYS A 113 -6.70 -2.36 11.46
N SER A 114 -6.85 -1.40 10.55
CA SER A 114 -8.16 -1.03 9.98
C SER A 114 -8.79 -2.19 9.21
N LEU A 115 -8.02 -2.90 8.38
CA LEU A 115 -8.52 -4.03 7.59
C LEU A 115 -8.87 -5.26 8.44
N SER A 116 -8.06 -5.58 9.46
CA SER A 116 -8.32 -6.70 10.37
C SER A 116 -9.55 -6.46 11.26
N GLY A 117 -9.75 -5.23 11.73
CA GLY A 117 -10.96 -4.82 12.47
C GLY A 117 -12.24 -4.87 11.63
N HIS A 118 -12.17 -4.47 10.35
CA HIS A 118 -13.30 -4.52 9.43
C HIS A 118 -13.72 -5.95 9.07
N ARG A 119 -12.76 -6.86 8.84
CA ARG A 119 -13.06 -8.28 8.61
C ARG A 119 -13.80 -8.93 9.78
N ARG A 120 -13.44 -8.58 11.02
CA ARG A 120 -14.15 -9.05 12.23
C ARG A 120 -15.58 -8.52 12.32
N LYS A 121 -15.81 -7.23 12.05
CA LYS A 121 -17.16 -6.63 12.05
C LYS A 121 -18.07 -7.22 10.98
N ARG A 122 -17.56 -7.40 9.75
CA ARG A 122 -18.32 -7.97 8.63
C ARG A 122 -18.73 -9.43 8.90
N ARG A 123 -17.86 -10.22 9.54
CA ARG A 123 -18.17 -11.60 9.95
C ARG A 123 -19.27 -11.68 11.01
N ASN A 124 -19.32 -10.75 11.96
CA ASN A 124 -20.38 -10.73 12.97
C ASN A 124 -21.74 -10.30 12.40
N LYS A 125 -21.75 -9.35 11.45
CA LYS A 125 -22.98 -8.90 10.77
C LYS A 125 -23.68 -10.03 10.00
N ASN A 126 -22.90 -10.90 9.36
CA ASN A 126 -23.43 -12.05 8.63
C ASN A 126 -23.98 -13.16 9.56
N LYS A 127 -23.49 -13.24 10.81
CA LYS A 127 -24.01 -14.21 11.79
C LYS A 127 -25.35 -13.77 12.37
N THR A 128 -25.55 -12.47 12.63
CA THR A 128 -26.85 -11.95 13.10
C THR A 128 -27.94 -12.10 12.06
N LEU A 129 -27.64 -11.83 10.77
CA LEU A 129 -28.63 -11.99 9.69
C LEU A 129 -29.09 -13.45 9.50
N LEU A 130 -28.26 -14.44 9.84
CA LEU A 130 -28.61 -15.86 9.77
C LEU A 130 -29.40 -16.36 10.98
N LEU A 131 -29.44 -15.61 12.09
CA LEU A 131 -30.21 -15.94 13.30
C LEU A 131 -31.62 -15.31 13.28
N GLU A 132 -31.86 -14.37 12.37
CA GLU A 132 -33.16 -13.70 12.16
C GLU A 132 -33.92 -14.23 10.92
N SER A 133 -33.44 -15.31 10.29
CA SER A 133 -34.10 -16.02 9.17
C SER A 133 -34.59 -17.39 9.61
#